data_AF-D3ATG9-F1
#
_entry.id   AF-D3ATG9-F1
#
_cell.length_a   1.000
_cell.length_b   1.000
_cell.length_c   1.000
_cell.angle_alpha   90.00
_cell.angle_beta   90.00
_cell.angle_gamma   90.00
#
_symmetry.space_group_name_H-M   'P 1'
#
loop_
_entity.id
_entity.type
_entity.pdbx_description
1 polymer ?
#
loop_
_entity_poly.entity_id
_entity_poly.type
_entity_poly.pdbx_seq_one_letter_code
_entity_poly.pdbx_strand_id
1 'polypeptide(L)' 'MKTGIWGAGNIAHTHAEALKASGIKIGAIVDVSEEKAKAFAEEFKPFRFQ' A
#
# COMPACT_ATOMS: atom_id res chain seq x y z
N MET A 1 6.84 -5.39 12.38
CA MET A 1 5.65 -4.52 12.54
C MET A 1 4.81 -4.65 11.28
N LYS A 2 3.48 -4.80 11.37
CA LYS A 2 2.59 -4.83 10.20
C LYS A 2 1.90 -3.46 10.11
N THR A 3 2.03 -2.78 8.98
CA THR A 3 1.40 -1.47 8.75
C THR A 3 0.25 -1.60 7.76
N GLY A 4 -0.75 -0.73 7.90
CA GLY A 4 -1.90 -0.66 7.00
C GLY A 4 -2.04 0.76 6.45
N ILE A 5 -2.56 0.87 5.23
CA ILE A 5 -2.89 2.14 4.61
C ILE A 5 -4.41 2.24 4.45
N TRP A 6 -4.97 3.36 4.90
CA TRP A 6 -6.37 3.68 4.71
C TRP A 6 -6.51 4.82 3.71
N GLY A 7 -7.14 4.51 2.58
CA GLY A 7 -7.27 5.35 1.40
C GLY A 7 -6.30 4.92 0.29
N ALA A 8 -6.70 5.18 -0.95
CA ALA A 8 -5.88 4.99 -2.15
C ALA A 8 -5.67 6.32 -2.91
N GLY A 9 -5.63 7.44 -2.18
CA GLY A 9 -5.38 8.78 -2.74
C GLY A 9 -3.91 9.23 -2.65
N ASN A 10 -3.63 10.46 -3.04
CA ASN A 10 -2.27 11.00 -3.11
C ASN A 10 -1.51 10.95 -1.77
N ILE A 11 -2.20 11.23 -0.65
CA ILE A 11 -1.58 11.17 0.68
C ILE A 11 -1.18 9.73 1.01
N ALA A 12 -2.07 8.77 0.77
CA ALA A 12 -1.80 7.36 0.96
C ALA A 12 -0.61 6.90 0.11
N HIS A 13 -0.52 7.40 -1.13
CA HIS A 13 0.61 7.13 -2.04
C HIS A 13 1.94 7.59 -1.45
N THR A 14 2.05 8.84 -1.00
CA THR A 14 3.29 9.35 -0.38
C THR A 14 3.68 8.55 0.87
N HIS A 15 2.72 8.12 1.68
CA HIS A 15 2.99 7.26 2.83
C HIS A 15 3.45 5.87 2.41
N ALA A 16 2.84 5.29 1.37
CA ALA A 16 3.24 3.99 0.84
C ALA A 16 4.67 4.00 0.30
N GLU A 17 5.07 5.07 -0.40
CA GLU A 17 6.45 5.25 -0.86
C GLU A 17 7.43 5.39 0.29
N ALA A 18 7.12 6.19 1.31
CA ALA A 18 7.96 6.33 2.49
C ALA A 18 8.13 4.99 3.24
N LEU A 19 7.04 4.21 3.37
CA LEU A 19 7.06 2.89 3.99
C LEU A 19 7.92 1.90 3.19
N LYS A 20 7.78 1.91 1.85
CA LYS A 20 8.58 1.09 0.94
C LYS A 20 10.07 1.45 1.02
N ALA A 21 10.41 2.74 0.99
CA ALA A 21 11.77 3.23 1.14
C ALA A 21 12.38 2.84 2.50
N SER A 22 11.56 2.78 3.55
CA SER A 22 11.97 2.35 4.89
C SER A 22 12.05 0.83 5.06
N GLY A 23 11.75 0.04 4.02
CA GLY A 23 11.72 -1.43 4.09
C GLY A 23 10.55 -2.00 4.91
N ILE A 24 9.54 -1.17 5.21
CA ILE A 24 8.36 -1.57 5.99
C ILE A 24 7.32 -2.16 5.03
N LYS A 25 6.90 -3.40 5.29
CA LYS A 25 5.90 -4.10 4.48
C LYS A 25 4.48 -3.64 4.85
N ILE A 26 3.73 -3.19 3.84
CA ILE A 26 2.29 -2.91 3.95
C ILE A 26 1.55 -4.25 3.96
N GLY A 27 0.77 -4.49 5.01
CA GLY A 27 0.01 -5.73 5.22
C GLY A 27 -1.46 -5.63 4.85
N ALA A 28 -2.02 -4.41 4.78
CA ALA A 28 -3.40 -4.17 4.41
C ALA A 28 -3.55 -2.80 3.74
N ILE A 29 -4.40 -2.73 2.73
CA ILE A 29 -4.83 -1.49 2.08
C ILE A 29 -6.36 -1.49 2.09
N VAL A 30 -6.95 -0.42 2.57
CA VAL A 30 -8.41 -0.28 2.71
C VAL A 30 -8.82 1.00 2.00
N ASP A 31 -9.82 0.95 1.13
CA ASP A 31 -10.45 2.13 0.53
C ASP A 31 -11.96 1.86 0.43
N VAL A 32 -12.74 2.93 0.29
CA VAL A 32 -14.19 2.80 0.06
C VAL A 32 -14.50 2.24 -1.33
N SER A 33 -13.57 2.37 -2.28
CA SER A 33 -13.62 1.77 -3.60
C SER A 33 -12.72 0.54 -3.66
N GLU A 34 -13.32 -0.63 -3.88
CA GLU A 34 -12.58 -1.89 -4.06
C GLU A 34 -11.59 -1.80 -5.22
N GLU A 35 -11.99 -1.19 -6.33
CA GLU A 35 -11.14 -1.02 -7.51
C GLU A 35 -9.88 -0.22 -7.19
N LYS A 36 -10.01 0.89 -6.47
CA LYS A 36 -8.86 1.71 -6.05
C LYS A 36 -7.98 0.97 -5.05
N ALA A 37 -8.56 0.27 -4.08
CA ALA A 37 -7.80 -0.53 -3.13
C ALA A 37 -7.00 -1.63 -3.85
N LYS A 38 -7.59 -2.30 -4.84
CA LYS A 38 -6.91 -3.30 -5.67
C LYS A 38 -5.78 -2.70 -6.48
N ALA A 39 -6.03 -1.61 -7.22
CA ALA A 39 -5.01 -0.95 -8.02
C ALA A 39 -3.80 -0.51 -7.16
N PHE A 40 -4.07 0.09 -6.00
CA PHE A 40 -3.04 0.49 -5.06
C PHE A 40 -2.28 -0.71 -4.48
N ALA A 41 -2.98 -1.82 -4.20
CA ALA A 41 -2.33 -3.05 -3.74
C ALA A 41 -1.44 -3.69 -4.82
N GLU A 42 -1.82 -3.65 -6.09
CA GLU A 42 -0.99 -4.13 -7.20
C GLU A 42 0.28 -3.28 -7.36
N GLU A 43 0.17 -1.96 -7.21
CA GLU A 43 1.28 -1.02 -7.33
C GLU A 43 2.31 -1.16 -6.18
N PHE A 44 1.81 -1.28 -4.95
CA PHE A 44 2.64 -1.38 -3.75
C PHE A 44 2.83 -2.81 -3.24
N LYS A 45 2.53 -3.79 -4.09
CA LYS A 45 2.68 -5.22 -3.76
C LYS A 45 4.09 -5.47 -3.24
N PRO A 46 4.25 -6.13 -2.09
CA PRO A 46 5.57 -6.58 -1.65
C PRO A 46 6.09 -7.53 -2.73
N PHE A 47 7.27 -7.23 -3.26
CA PHE A 47 8.00 -8.05 -4.23
C PHE A 47 7.82 -9.53 -3.87
N ARG A 48 7.05 -10.28 -4.68
CA ARG A 48 6.93 -11.73 -4.54
C ARG A 48 8.30 -12.28 -4.94
N PHE A 49 9.08 -12.74 -3.98
CA PHE A 49 10.14 -13.70 -4.27
C PHE A 49 9.45 -14.94 -4.88
N GLN A 50 9.74 -15.20 -6.15
CA GLN A 50 9.82 -16.57 -6.67
C GLN A 50 11.03 -17.24 -6.00
#